data_AF-A0A3B8JS70-F1
#
_entry.id   AF-A0A3B8JS70-F1
#
_cell.length_a   1.000
_cell.length_b   1.000
_cell.length_c   1.000
_cell.angle_alpha   90.00
_cell.angle_beta   90.00
_cell.angle_gamma   90.00
#
_symmetry.space_group_name_H-M   'P 1'
#
loop_
_entity.id
_entity.type
_entity.pdbx_description
1 polymer ?
#
loop_
_entity_poly.entity_id
_entity_poly.type
_entity_poly.pdbx_seq_one_letter_code
_entity_poly.pdbx_strand_id
1 'polypeptide(L)'
;YCALPETTVAQILGKQMRPSGTSVGAHYREAYRSRSNAEFISKIEGGLQELEETIYWIELLVESGTITAEKLNSLLQEANALLAILVTCVKKVKQHNNSKKPK
;
A
#
# COMPACT_ATOMS: atom_id res chain seq x y z
N TYR A 1 -5.03 14.57 10.84
CA TYR A 1 -4.26 15.71 11.37
C TYR A 1 -4.30 15.77 12.89
N CYS A 2 -5.45 15.51 13.53
CA CYS A 2 -5.62 15.65 14.98
C CYS A 2 -4.78 14.71 15.88
N ALA A 3 -4.23 13.62 15.35
CA ALA A 3 -3.40 12.67 16.13
C ALA A 3 -1.89 12.78 15.87
N LEU A 4 -1.48 13.49 14.80
CA LEU A 4 -0.07 13.77 14.54
C LEU A 4 0.33 14.99 15.38
N PRO A 5 1.57 15.04 15.91
CA PRO A 5 2.08 16.24 16.56
C PRO A 5 1.96 17.47 15.64
N GLU A 6 1.83 18.66 16.22
CA GLU A 6 1.78 19.92 15.45
C GLU A 6 3.16 20.35 14.92
N THR A 7 4.20 19.52 15.05
CA THR A 7 5.51 19.81 14.51
C THR A 7 5.48 19.84 12.98
N THR A 8 6.22 20.77 12.39
CA THR A 8 6.26 20.96 10.93
C THR A 8 6.63 19.67 10.20
N VAL A 9 7.57 18.89 10.75
CA VAL A 9 7.99 17.60 10.20
C VAL A 9 6.83 16.61 10.17
N ALA A 10 6.10 16.44 11.28
CA ALA A 10 4.93 15.56 11.37
C ALA A 10 3.86 15.93 10.33
N GLN A 11 3.61 17.22 10.17
CA GLN A 11 2.58 17.74 9.28
C GLN A 11 2.94 17.52 7.81
N ILE A 12 4.21 17.72 7.44
CA ILE A 12 4.70 17.47 6.08
C ILE A 12 4.62 15.97 5.75
N LEU A 13 5.17 15.11 6.61
CA LEU A 13 5.17 13.66 6.39
C LEU A 13 3.73 13.11 6.37
N GLY A 14 2.88 13.51 7.31
CA GLY A 14 1.49 13.10 7.36
C GLY A 14 0.62 13.65 6.22
N LYS A 15 1.04 14.73 5.56
CA LYS A 15 0.39 15.23 4.35
C LYS A 15 0.71 14.36 3.13
N GLN A 16 1.91 13.76 3.08
CA GLN A 16 2.30 12.83 2.01
C GLN A 16 1.76 11.41 2.24
N MET A 17 1.78 10.92 3.49
CA MET A 17 1.32 9.57 3.84
C MET A 17 -0.18 9.33 3.57
N ARG A 18 -1.02 10.36 3.73
CA ARG A 18 -2.47 10.21 3.63
C ARG A 18 -2.95 9.87 2.21
N PRO A 19 -2.58 10.62 1.15
CA PRO A 19 -3.03 10.29 -0.19
C PRO A 19 -2.58 8.88 -0.59
N SER A 20 -1.32 8.50 -0.32
CA SER A 20 -0.80 7.16 -0.61
C SER A 20 -1.52 6.05 0.19
N GLY A 21 -1.82 6.27 1.47
CA GLY A 21 -2.58 5.29 2.25
C GLY A 21 -4.01 5.06 1.72
N THR A 22 -4.66 6.12 1.22
CA THR A 22 -6.03 6.01 0.68
C THR A 22 -6.10 5.50 -0.76
N SER A 23 -5.05 5.72 -1.56
CA SER A 23 -4.99 5.30 -2.96
C SER A 23 -4.89 3.78 -3.10
N VAL A 24 -4.29 3.06 -2.14
CA VAL A 24 -4.25 1.58 -2.13
C VAL A 24 -5.65 0.97 -2.30
N GLY A 25 -6.62 1.47 -1.53
CA GLY A 25 -8.01 1.02 -1.61
C GLY A 25 -8.69 1.42 -2.93
N ALA A 26 -8.33 2.57 -3.49
CA ALA A 26 -8.83 3.02 -4.79
C ALA A 26 -8.33 2.10 -5.91
N HIS A 27 -7.03 1.79 -5.94
CA HIS A 27 -6.42 0.84 -6.87
C HIS A 27 -7.04 -0.55 -6.78
N TYR A 28 -7.27 -1.07 -5.57
CA TYR A 28 -7.96 -2.34 -5.38
C TYR A 28 -9.39 -2.31 -5.95
N ARG A 29 -10.13 -1.23 -5.71
CA ARG A 29 -11.51 -1.08 -6.21
C ARG A 29 -11.57 -0.98 -7.74
N GLU A 30 -10.58 -0.35 -8.36
CA GLU A 30 -10.43 -0.32 -9.81
C GLU A 30 -10.06 -1.70 -10.36
N ALA A 31 -9.13 -2.41 -9.72
CA ALA A 31 -8.76 -3.77 -10.10
C ALA A 31 -9.98 -4.70 -10.11
N TYR A 32 -10.88 -4.59 -9.12
CA TYR A 32 -12.12 -5.39 -9.08
C TYR A 32 -13.03 -5.20 -10.31
N ARG A 33 -12.93 -4.07 -11.01
CA ARG A 33 -13.70 -3.75 -12.22
C ARG A 33 -12.92 -3.95 -13.52
N SER A 34 -11.71 -4.48 -13.44
CA SER A 34 -10.88 -4.73 -14.62
C SER A 34 -11.54 -5.70 -15.59
N ARG A 35 -11.30 -5.47 -16.89
CA ARG A 35 -11.87 -6.28 -17.98
C ARG A 35 -10.91 -7.35 -18.48
N SER A 36 -9.67 -7.35 -17.98
CA SER A 36 -8.65 -8.34 -18.32
C SER A 36 -7.73 -8.63 -17.14
N ASN A 37 -7.12 -9.81 -17.16
CA ASN A 37 -6.13 -10.19 -16.14
C ASN A 37 -4.90 -9.27 -16.16
N ALA A 38 -4.52 -8.71 -17.32
CA ALA A 38 -3.41 -7.77 -17.42
C ALA A 38 -3.76 -6.43 -16.74
N GLU A 39 -4.96 -5.91 -16.97
CA GLU A 39 -5.46 -4.71 -16.32
C GLU A 39 -5.61 -4.91 -14.81
N PHE A 40 -6.15 -6.06 -14.37
CA PHE A 40 -6.21 -6.43 -12.95
C PHE A 40 -4.83 -6.34 -12.30
N ILE A 41 -3.82 -7.00 -12.91
CA ILE A 41 -2.46 -7.02 -12.40
C ILE A 41 -1.89 -5.61 -12.32
N SER A 42 -2.02 -4.81 -13.38
CA SER A 42 -1.50 -3.44 -13.41
C SER A 42 -2.11 -2.55 -12.32
N LYS A 43 -3.42 -2.69 -12.06
CA LYS A 43 -4.10 -1.93 -10.99
C LYS A 43 -3.66 -2.37 -9.60
N ILE A 44 -3.51 -3.67 -9.35
CA ILE A 44 -3.01 -4.16 -8.05
C ILE A 44 -1.54 -3.77 -7.85
N GLU A 45 -0.70 -3.82 -8.90
CA GLU A 45 0.69 -3.38 -8.84
C GLU A 45 0.80 -1.88 -8.52
N GLY A 46 -0.10 -1.04 -9.05
CA GLY A 46 -0.21 0.36 -8.61
C GLY A 46 -0.57 0.47 -7.12
N GLY A 47 -1.55 -0.30 -6.65
CA GLY A 47 -1.89 -0.33 -5.22
C GLY A 47 -0.74 -0.81 -4.32
N LEU A 48 0.11 -1.71 -4.80
CA LEU A 48 1.33 -2.13 -4.10
C LEU A 48 2.35 -1.00 -3.99
N GLN A 49 2.55 -0.22 -5.06
CA GLN A 49 3.46 0.94 -5.03
C GLN A 49 3.02 1.97 -4.00
N GLU A 50 1.73 2.30 -3.98
CA GLU A 50 1.15 3.25 -3.02
C GLU A 50 1.24 2.74 -1.57
N LEU A 51 1.15 1.43 -1.36
CA LEU A 51 1.28 0.81 -0.05
C LEU A 51 2.72 0.84 0.46
N GLU A 52 3.69 0.55 -0.41
CA GLU A 52 5.12 0.69 -0.12
C GLU A 52 5.48 2.14 0.23
N GLU A 53 4.95 3.12 -0.53
CA GLU A 53 5.11 4.53 -0.18
C GLU A 53 4.50 4.86 1.18
N THR A 54 3.34 4.30 1.51
CA THR A 54 2.71 4.49 2.82
C THR A 54 3.59 3.95 3.95
N ILE A 55 4.15 2.75 3.78
CA ILE A 55 5.08 2.14 4.74
C ILE A 55 6.31 3.03 4.92
N TYR A 56 6.91 3.49 3.83
CA TYR A 56 8.05 4.40 3.85
C TYR A 56 7.77 5.69 4.65
N TRP A 57 6.60 6.31 4.46
CA TRP A 57 6.24 7.50 5.23
C TRP A 57 6.04 7.20 6.73
N ILE A 58 5.54 6.01 7.08
CA ILE A 58 5.41 5.56 8.46
C ILE A 58 6.80 5.38 9.10
N GLU A 59 7.74 4.77 8.37
CA GLU A 59 9.13 4.60 8.82
C GLU A 59 9.81 5.96 9.06
N LEU A 60 9.67 6.92 8.14
CA LEU A 60 10.20 8.27 8.31
C LEU A 60 9.60 9.02 9.52
N LEU A 61 8.33 8.77 9.85
CA LEU A 61 7.71 9.34 11.06
C LEU A 61 8.36 8.80 12.35
N VAL A 62 8.82 7.55 12.33
CA VAL A 62 9.58 6.94 13.44
C VAL A 62 11.00 7.47 13.47
N GLU A 63 11.70 7.46 12.33
CA GLU A 63 13.10 7.90 12.22
C GLU A 63 13.28 9.38 12.56
N SER A 64 12.29 10.22 12.24
CA SER A 64 12.29 11.64 12.61
C SER A 64 12.07 11.90 14.10
N GLY A 65 11.82 10.86 14.91
CA GLY A 65 11.50 10.99 16.33
C GLY A 65 10.12 11.62 16.60
N THR A 66 9.30 11.75 15.56
CA THR A 66 7.99 12.39 15.64
C THR A 66 6.98 11.50 16.37
N ILE A 67 6.99 10.20 16.08
CA ILE A 67 6.13 9.19 16.70
C ILE A 67 7.00 8.00 17.11
N THR A 68 6.71 7.38 18.25
CA THR A 68 7.39 6.14 18.67
C THR A 68 6.97 4.95 17.82
N ALA A 69 7.91 4.05 17.52
CA ALA A 69 7.64 2.82 16.75
C ALA A 69 6.47 2.02 17.32
N GLU A 70 6.34 1.96 18.65
CA GLU A 70 5.27 1.27 19.37
C GLU A 70 3.86 1.72 18.94
N LYS A 71 3.68 3.02 18.67
CA LYS A 71 2.39 3.58 18.26
C LYS A 71 2.04 3.25 16.80
N LEU A 72 3.03 2.93 15.97
CA LEU A 72 2.84 2.61 14.55
C LEU A 72 2.98 1.13 14.23
N ASN A 73 3.38 0.31 15.21
CA ASN A 73 3.63 -1.11 15.00
C ASN A 73 2.39 -1.85 14.48
N SER A 74 1.20 -1.58 15.04
CA SER A 74 -0.04 -2.20 14.54
C SER A 74 -0.34 -1.80 13.09
N LEU A 75 -0.12 -0.53 12.74
CA LEU A 75 -0.29 -0.01 11.38
C LEU A 75 0.69 -0.65 10.40
N LEU A 76 1.96 -0.80 10.77
CA LEU A 76 2.96 -1.49 9.96
C LEU A 76 2.63 -2.97 9.77
N GLN A 77 2.13 -3.64 10.81
CA GLN A 77 1.69 -5.03 10.71
C GLN A 77 0.51 -5.18 9.75
N GLU A 78 -0.49 -4.30 9.85
CA GLU A 78 -1.63 -4.27 8.92
C GLU A 78 -1.19 -3.98 7.48
N ALA A 79 -0.30 -3.01 7.28
CA ALA A 79 0.25 -2.68 5.96
C ALA A 79 0.99 -3.86 5.34
N ASN A 80 1.83 -4.56 6.11
CA ASN A 80 2.51 -5.78 5.66
C ASN A 80 1.54 -6.92 5.35
N ALA A 81 0.46 -7.07 6.11
CA ALA A 81 -0.59 -8.04 5.81
C ALA A 81 -1.29 -7.72 4.48
N LEU A 82 -1.61 -6.45 4.23
CA LEU A 82 -2.17 -5.99 2.96
C LEU A 82 -1.20 -6.25 1.79
N LEU A 83 0.09 -5.96 1.99
CA LEU A 83 1.13 -6.23 0.99
C LEU A 83 1.14 -7.72 0.60
N ALA A 84 1.17 -8.61 1.60
CA ALA A 84 1.16 -10.05 1.37
C ALA A 84 -0.11 -10.52 0.62
N ILE A 85 -1.28 -9.96 0.94
CA ILE A 85 -2.54 -10.24 0.27
C ILE A 85 -2.48 -9.82 -1.20
N LEU A 86 -2.10 -8.57 -1.48
CA LEU A 86 -2.06 -8.01 -2.83
C LEU A 86 -1.02 -8.74 -3.71
N VAL A 87 0.16 -9.05 -3.17
CA VAL A 87 1.17 -9.87 -3.85
C VAL A 87 0.62 -11.25 -4.20
N THR A 88 -0.11 -11.88 -3.27
CA THR A 88 -0.73 -13.19 -3.49
C THR A 88 -1.79 -13.14 -4.60
N CYS A 89 -2.61 -12.08 -4.64
CA CYS A 89 -3.57 -11.85 -5.73
C CYS A 89 -2.87 -11.81 -7.10
N VAL A 90 -1.80 -11.00 -7.23
CA VAL A 90 -1.03 -10.90 -8.48
C VAL A 90 -0.42 -12.23 -8.88
N LYS A 91 0.24 -12.92 -7.93
CA LYS A 91 0.87 -14.24 -8.18
C LYS A 91 -0.15 -15.26 -8.68
N LYS A 92 -1.33 -15.32 -8.07
CA LYS A 92 -2.40 -16.26 -8.45
C LYS A 92 -2.91 -16.02 -9.87
N VAL A 93 -3.12 -14.75 -10.25
CA VAL A 93 -3.56 -14.41 -11.61
C VAL A 93 -2.47 -14.69 -12.64
N LYS A 94 -1.19 -14.38 -12.34
CA LYS A 94 -0.05 -14.70 -13.21
C LYS A 94 0.10 -16.21 -13.43
N GLN A 95 -0.03 -17.01 -12.37
CA GLN A 95 -0.01 -18.48 -12.46
C GLN A 95 -1.13 -19.02 -13.35
N HIS A 96 -2.37 -18.55 -13.15
CA HIS A 96 -3.52 -18.94 -13.98
C HIS A 96 -3.34 -18.60 -15.46
N ASN A 97 -2.75 -17.44 -15.77
CA ASN A 97 -2.45 -17.05 -17.15
C ASN A 97 -1.41 -17.97 -17.81
N ASN A 98 -0.38 -18.38 -17.07
CA ASN A 98 0.65 -19.28 -17.58
C ASN A 98 0.12 -20.68 -17.85
N SER A 99 -0.79 -21.19 -17.01
CA SER A 99 -1.45 -22.48 -17.22
C SER A 99 -2.36 -22.51 -18.46
N LYS A 100 -2.80 -21.35 -18.96
CA LYS A 100 -3.66 -21.23 -20.14
C LYS A 100 -2.91 -21.01 -21.46
N LYS A 101 -1.61 -20.71 -21.44
CA LYS A 101 -0.82 -20.58 -22.67
C LYS A 101 -0.62 -21.98 -23.29
N PRO A 102 -0.98 -22.20 -24.57
CA PRO A 102 -0.61 -23.43 -25.25
C PRO A 102 0.93 -23.53 -25.31
N LYS A 103 1.45 -24.75 -25.13
CA LYS A 103 2.88 -25.06 -25.26
C LYS A 103 3.38 -24.78 -26.67
#